data_AF-A0A2D3VX78-F1
#
_entry.id   AF-A0A2D3VX78-F1
#
_cell.length_a   1.000
_cell.length_b   1.000
_cell.length_c   1.000
_cell.angle_alpha   90.00
_cell.angle_beta   90.00
_cell.angle_gamma   90.00
#
_symmetry.space_group_name_H-M   'P 1'
#
loop_
_entity.id
_entity.type
_entity.pdbx_description
1 polymer ?
#
loop_
_entity_poly.entity_id
_entity_poly.type
_entity_poly.pdbx_seq_one_letter_code
_entity_poly.pdbx_strand_id
1 'polypeptide(L)'
;MSYLGINAMKIPELSQQHIVPKIETQAENDELRKQTDAFESVILKMLMDNAAKDEKNLFSQQNDPGDKIYKSMYRDELAKASAGGFGFSQMLYDYLSQKT
;
A
#
# COMPACT_ATOMS: atom_id res chain seq x y z
N MET A 1 27.89 35.89 7.32
CA MET A 1 28.15 35.00 8.46
C MET A 1 26.83 34.81 9.21
N SER A 2 26.01 33.84 8.79
CA SER A 2 25.84 32.51 9.42
C SER A 2 25.12 32.64 10.78
N TYR A 3 23.98 32.02 11.10
CA TYR A 3 23.34 30.78 10.63
C TYR A 3 21.82 30.92 10.84
N LEU A 4 21.01 30.73 9.78
CA LEU A 4 19.62 30.30 9.95
C LEU A 4 19.65 28.78 10.01
N GLY A 5 19.64 28.25 11.23
CA GLY A 5 19.50 26.82 11.48
C GLY A 5 18.14 26.37 10.96
N ILE A 6 18.13 25.78 9.78
CA ILE A 6 17.05 24.94 9.29
C ILE A 6 16.92 23.85 10.34
N ASN A 7 15.92 23.97 11.22
CA ASN A 7 15.45 22.85 12.01
C ASN A 7 15.21 21.74 11.01
N ALA A 8 16.02 20.68 11.09
CA ALA A 8 15.81 19.46 10.37
C ALA A 8 14.36 19.06 10.65
N MET A 9 13.50 19.29 9.67
CA MET A 9 12.16 18.75 9.65
C MET A 9 12.41 17.25 9.77
N LYS A 10 12.21 16.70 10.96
CA LYS A 10 11.96 15.27 11.13
C LYS A 10 10.70 15.07 10.32
N ILE A 11 10.88 14.80 9.03
CA ILE A 11 9.90 14.15 8.18
C ILE A 11 9.61 12.90 8.99
N PRO A 12 8.45 12.82 9.67
CA PRO A 12 8.08 11.60 10.33
C PRO A 12 8.26 10.52 9.28
N GLU A 13 8.78 9.36 9.65
CA GLU A 13 8.56 8.19 8.82
C GLU A 13 7.04 8.12 8.55
N LEU A 14 6.59 8.69 7.43
CA LEU A 14 5.43 8.23 6.69
C LEU A 14 5.84 6.88 6.08
N SER A 15 6.43 6.00 6.89
CA SER A 15 6.18 4.58 6.74
C SER A 15 4.70 4.48 7.05
N GLN A 16 3.90 4.58 5.99
CA GLN A 16 2.54 4.11 6.02
C GLN A 16 2.63 2.70 6.59
N GLN A 17 2.32 2.55 7.87
CA GLN A 17 2.04 1.24 8.42
C GLN A 17 1.03 0.65 7.44
N HIS A 18 1.34 -0.52 6.90
CA HIS A 18 0.39 -1.28 6.11
C HIS A 18 -0.74 -1.62 7.07
N ILE A 19 -1.71 -0.71 7.21
CA ILE A 19 -2.89 -0.92 8.03
C ILE A 19 -3.64 -1.99 7.27
N VAL A 20 -3.44 -3.23 7.70
CA VAL A 20 -4.22 -4.35 7.21
C VAL A 20 -5.67 -4.01 7.56
N PRO A 21 -6.55 -3.84 6.57
CA PRO A 21 -7.93 -3.45 6.83
C PRO A 21 -8.58 -4.52 7.70
N LYS A 22 -9.32 -4.07 8.72
CA LYS A 22 -10.12 -4.96 9.54
C LYS A 22 -11.28 -5.47 8.69
N ILE A 23 -11.47 -6.79 8.67
CA ILE A 23 -12.60 -7.43 8.00
C ILE A 23 -13.61 -7.84 9.06
N GLU A 24 -14.86 -7.40 8.89
CA GLU A 24 -15.99 -7.74 9.73
C GLU A 24 -16.74 -8.91 9.08
N THR A 25 -16.58 -10.10 9.64
CA THR A 25 -17.06 -11.36 9.03
C THR A 25 -18.58 -11.54 9.04
N GLN A 26 -19.32 -10.61 9.65
CA GLN A 26 -20.78 -10.57 9.71
C GLN A 26 -21.36 -9.33 9.01
N ALA A 27 -20.54 -8.62 8.23
CA ALA A 27 -21.00 -7.46 7.47
C ALA A 27 -21.94 -7.88 6.32
N GLU A 28 -22.73 -6.92 5.82
CA GLU A 28 -23.53 -7.12 4.62
C GLU A 28 -22.62 -7.40 3.39
N ASN A 29 -23.14 -8.12 2.39
CA ASN A 29 -22.35 -8.59 1.23
C ASN A 29 -21.56 -7.46 0.53
N ASP A 30 -22.18 -6.29 0.33
CA ASP A 30 -21.53 -5.15 -0.35
C ASP A 30 -20.39 -4.55 0.50
N GLU A 31 -20.54 -4.57 1.82
CA GLU A 31 -19.52 -4.09 2.75
C GLU A 31 -18.39 -5.11 2.88
N LEU A 32 -18.72 -6.40 3.00
CA LEU A 32 -17.76 -7.49 2.99
C LEU A 32 -16.92 -7.45 1.70
N ARG A 33 -17.55 -7.16 0.56
CA ARG A 33 -16.84 -7.03 -0.72
C ARG A 33 -15.84 -5.87 -0.72
N LYS A 34 -16.24 -4.69 -0.23
CA LYS A 34 -15.33 -3.54 -0.12
C LYS A 34 -14.14 -3.85 0.79
N GLN A 35 -14.39 -4.59 1.88
CA GLN A 35 -13.34 -4.97 2.83
C GLN A 35 -12.35 -5.98 2.21
N THR A 36 -12.84 -6.95 1.43
CA THR A 36 -11.97 -7.91 0.75
C THR A 36 -11.21 -7.30 -0.44
N ASP A 37 -11.80 -6.35 -1.16
CA ASP A 37 -11.10 -5.56 -2.18
C ASP A 37 -10.00 -4.68 -1.53
N ALA A 38 -10.31 -4.03 -0.40
CA ALA A 38 -9.31 -3.27 0.36
C ALA A 38 -8.15 -4.15 0.83
N PHE A 39 -8.42 -5.37 1.28
CA PHE A 39 -7.40 -6.35 1.64
C PHE A 39 -6.50 -6.72 0.44
N GLU A 40 -7.09 -6.99 -0.72
CA GLU A 40 -6.35 -7.30 -1.94
C GLU A 40 -5.41 -6.14 -2.34
N SER A 41 -5.86 -4.88 -2.20
CA SER A 41 -5.01 -3.72 -2.48
C SER A 41 -3.71 -3.69 -1.65
N VAL A 42 -3.77 -4.13 -0.38
CA VAL A 42 -2.60 -4.19 0.49
C VAL A 42 -1.62 -5.25 0.01
N ILE A 43 -2.13 -6.43 -0.39
CA ILE A 43 -1.30 -7.50 -0.96
C ILE A 43 -0.62 -7.03 -2.24
N LEU A 44 -1.38 -6.39 -3.14
CA LEU A 44 -0.85 -5.90 -4.42
C LEU A 44 0.24 -4.85 -4.20
N LYS A 45 0.02 -3.90 -3.27
CA LYS A 45 1.04 -2.93 -2.87
C LYS A 45 2.31 -3.63 -2.36
N MET A 46 2.17 -4.59 -1.44
CA MET A 46 3.31 -5.34 -0.90
C MET A 46 4.08 -6.09 -1.99
N LEU A 47 3.37 -6.69 -2.96
CA LEU A 47 3.98 -7.34 -4.10
C LEU A 47 4.76 -6.34 -4.97
N MET A 48 4.15 -5.21 -5.33
CA MET A 48 4.78 -4.16 -6.14
C MET A 48 6.00 -3.55 -5.44
N ASP A 49 5.91 -3.31 -4.14
CA ASP A 49 7.01 -2.78 -3.34
C ASP A 49 8.18 -3.76 -3.26
N ASN A 50 7.91 -5.07 -3.21
CA ASN A 50 8.98 -6.06 -3.26
C ASN A 50 9.58 -6.20 -4.66
N ALA A 51 8.76 -6.25 -5.72
CA ALA A 51 9.23 -6.36 -7.10
C ALA A 51 10.16 -5.20 -7.50
N ALA A 52 9.85 -3.99 -7.03
CA ALA A 52 10.63 -2.82 -7.38
C ALA A 52 11.89 -2.59 -6.52
N LYS A 53 12.12 -3.40 -5.47
CA LYS A 53 13.40 -3.36 -4.72
C LYS A 53 14.58 -3.88 -5.54
N ASP A 54 14.31 -4.71 -6.55
CA ASP A 54 15.34 -5.33 -7.38
C ASP A 54 15.83 -4.45 -8.54
N GLU A 55 15.17 -3.30 -8.80
CA GLU A 55 15.69 -2.27 -9.69
C GLU A 55 16.84 -1.51 -9.00
N LYS A 56 18.02 -2.14 -8.92
CA LYS A 56 19.28 -1.45 -8.62
C LYS A 56 19.57 -0.44 -9.72
N ASN A 57 19.10 0.79 -9.52
CA ASN A 57 19.50 1.91 -10.35
C ASN A 57 21.02 2.09 -10.20
N LEU A 58 21.77 1.89 -11.30
CA LEU A 58 23.24 1.94 -11.32
C LEU A 58 23.81 3.33 -10.93
N PHE A 59 22.95 4.33 -10.74
CA PHE A 59 23.28 5.73 -10.44
C PHE A 59 22.82 6.17 -9.03
N SER A 60 22.73 5.24 -8.07
CA SER A 60 22.05 5.37 -6.77
C SER A 60 22.59 6.37 -5.74
N GLN A 61 23.50 7.30 -6.08
CA GLN A 61 24.02 8.26 -5.10
C GLN A 61 23.03 9.37 -4.71
N GLN A 62 21.88 9.50 -5.38
CA GLN A 62 20.86 10.51 -5.08
C GLN A 62 19.42 9.96 -5.19
N ASN A 63 19.14 8.85 -4.50
CA ASN A 63 17.75 8.46 -4.24
C ASN A 63 17.11 9.48 -3.28
N ASP A 64 16.65 10.60 -3.83
CA ASP A 64 15.94 11.64 -3.09
C ASP A 64 14.77 10.99 -2.30
N PRO A 65 14.64 11.27 -0.99
CA PRO A 65 13.46 10.87 -0.22
C PRO A 65 12.13 11.14 -0.95
N GLY A 66 12.04 12.22 -1.74
CA GLY A 66 10.89 12.52 -2.57
C GLY A 66 10.55 11.45 -3.61
N ASP A 67 11.54 10.96 -4.37
CA ASP A 67 11.31 9.94 -5.42
C ASP A 67 10.76 8.63 -4.83
N LYS A 68 11.27 8.23 -3.66
CA LYS A 68 10.75 7.06 -2.93
C LYS A 68 9.30 7.26 -2.51
N ILE A 69 8.95 8.44 -2.01
CA ILE A 69 7.59 8.78 -1.59
C ILE A 69 6.64 8.75 -2.79
N TYR A 70 7.00 9.41 -3.90
CA TYR A 70 6.17 9.44 -5.11
C TYR A 70 5.91 8.04 -5.69
N LYS A 71 6.96 7.22 -5.79
CA LYS A 71 6.83 5.83 -6.28
C LYS A 71 5.94 4.99 -5.36
N SER A 72 6.05 5.16 -4.05
CA SER A 72 5.17 4.49 -3.09
C SER A 72 3.72 4.93 -3.27
N MET A 73 3.44 6.24 -3.31
CA MET A 73 2.07 6.75 -3.52
C MET A 73 1.47 6.29 -4.85
N TYR A 74 2.28 6.26 -5.91
CA TYR A 74 1.84 5.76 -7.21
C TYR A 74 1.43 4.29 -7.14
N ARG A 75 2.24 3.44 -6.48
CA ARG A 75 1.90 2.02 -6.28
C ARG A 75 0.65 1.86 -5.42
N ASP A 76 0.45 2.73 -4.43
CA ASP A 76 -0.76 2.70 -3.59
C ASP A 76 -2.02 2.91 -4.41
N GLU A 77 -2.02 3.93 -5.27
CA GLU A 77 -3.16 4.22 -6.13
C GLU A 77 -3.35 3.14 -7.20
N LEU A 78 -2.27 2.64 -7.77
CA LEU A 78 -2.33 1.54 -8.74
C LEU A 78 -2.89 0.26 -8.10
N ALA A 79 -2.45 -0.07 -6.88
CA ALA A 79 -2.92 -1.24 -6.15
C ALA A 79 -4.40 -1.14 -5.78
N LYS A 80 -4.89 0.04 -5.37
CA LYS A 80 -6.32 0.29 -5.14
C LYS A 80 -7.14 0.17 -6.43
N ALA A 81 -6.67 0.77 -7.52
CA ALA A 81 -7.36 0.73 -8.81
C ALA A 81 -7.40 -0.69 -9.41
N SER A 82 -6.42 -1.53 -9.07
CA SER A 82 -6.32 -2.92 -9.54
C SER A 82 -6.96 -3.94 -8.59
N ALA A 83 -7.37 -3.51 -7.40
CA ALA A 83 -8.09 -4.37 -6.46
C ALA A 83 -9.41 -4.85 -7.06
N GLY A 84 -9.81 -6.08 -6.73
CA GLY A 84 -10.95 -6.75 -7.33
C GLY A 84 -10.61 -7.56 -8.60
N GLY A 85 -9.50 -7.23 -9.29
CA GLY A 85 -9.15 -7.83 -10.58
C GLY A 85 -8.19 -9.03 -10.52
N PHE A 86 -7.47 -9.22 -9.41
CA PHE A 86 -6.47 -10.29 -9.26
C PHE A 86 -7.04 -11.60 -8.67
N GLY A 87 -8.23 -11.54 -8.07
CA GLY A 87 -8.99 -12.71 -7.60
C GLY A 87 -8.77 -13.09 -6.13
N PHE A 88 -7.86 -12.43 -5.41
CA PHE A 88 -7.68 -12.67 -3.97
C PHE A 88 -8.86 -12.13 -3.15
N SER A 89 -9.42 -10.99 -3.56
CA SER A 89 -10.64 -10.40 -2.98
C SER A 89 -11.83 -11.34 -3.11
N GLN A 90 -12.00 -11.95 -4.29
CA GLN A 90 -13.08 -12.90 -4.56
C GLN A 90 -12.93 -14.17 -3.72
N MET A 91 -11.74 -14.77 -3.70
CA MET A 91 -11.47 -15.96 -2.91
C MET A 91 -11.77 -15.74 -1.42
N LEU A 92 -11.33 -14.60 -0.88
CA LEU A 92 -11.58 -14.27 0.52
C LEU A 92 -13.06 -13.97 0.78
N TYR A 93 -13.73 -13.25 -0.13
CA TYR A 93 -15.16 -12.99 -0.05
C TYR A 93 -15.96 -14.28 -0.01
N ASP A 94 -15.73 -15.20 -0.96
CA ASP A 94 -16.45 -16.47 -1.07
C ASP A 94 -16.25 -17.33 0.19
N TYR A 95 -15.02 -17.38 0.72
CA TYR A 95 -14.71 -18.10 1.94
C TYR A 95 -15.49 -17.53 3.14
N LEU A 96 -15.54 -16.20 3.27
CA LEU A 96 -16.22 -15.55 4.39
C LEU A 96 -17.73 -15.64 4.27
N SER A 97 -18.30 -15.45 3.07
CA SER A 97 -19.74 -15.49 2.82
C SER A 97 -20.34 -16.89 2.99
N GLN A 98 -19.54 -17.95 2.81
CA GLN A 98 -19.98 -19.34 3.06
C GLN A 98 -19.96 -19.70 4.55
N LYS A 99 -19.29 -18.89 5.39
CA LYS A 99 -19.10 -19.14 6.82
C LYS A 99 -20.11 -18.39 7.69
N THR A 100 -20.91 -17.51 7.08
CA THR A 100 -22.02 -16.75 7.67
C THR A 100 -23.32 -17.52 7.49
#